data_AF-A0A2A5NZK5-F1
#
_entry.id   AF-A0A2A5NZK5-F1
#
_cell.length_a   1.000
_cell.length_b   1.000
_cell.length_c   1.000
_cell.angle_alpha   90.00
_cell.angle_beta   90.00
_cell.angle_gamma   90.00
#
_symmetry.space_group_name_H-M   'P 1'
#
loop_
_entity.id
_entity.type
_entity.pdbx_description
1 polymer ?
#
loop_
_entity_poly.entity_id
_entity_poly.type
_entity_poly.pdbx_seq_one_letter_code
_entity_poly.pdbx_strand_id
1 'polypeptide(L)' 'MLIDELDIPQWAKDALRERGYESLYPPQEEAVRRGVLGGRSLVAGLREGEGVLAVRGARV' A
#
# COMPACT_ATOMS: atom_id res chain seq x y z
N MET A 1 2.87 -3.21 -9.75
CA MET A 1 1.57 -2.50 -9.74
C MET A 1 1.85 -1.01 -9.63
N LEU A 2 1.27 -0.20 -10.51
CA LEU A 2 1.41 1.26 -10.48
C LEU A 2 0.57 1.85 -9.34
N ILE A 3 0.99 2.99 -8.79
CA ILE A 3 0.20 3.71 -7.77
C ILE A 3 -1.20 4.07 -8.31
N ASP A 4 -1.32 4.32 -9.61
CA ASP A 4 -2.58 4.70 -10.27
C ASP A 4 -3.63 3.58 -10.27
N GLU A 5 -3.18 2.33 -10.21
CA GLU A 5 -4.02 1.14 -10.20
C GLU A 5 -4.56 0.81 -8.80
N LEU A 6 -4.09 1.51 -7.76
CA LEU A 6 -4.54 1.26 -6.39
C LEU A 6 -5.98 1.73 -6.19
N ASP A 7 -6.78 0.90 -5.52
CA ASP A 7 -8.12 1.26 -5.07
C ASP A 7 -8.03 2.06 -3.76
N ILE A 8 -7.45 3.26 -3.86
CA ILE A 8 -7.32 4.24 -2.79
C ILE A 8 -7.77 5.63 -3.31
N PRO A 9 -8.18 6.55 -2.43
CA PRO A 9 -8.58 7.89 -2.84
C PRO A 9 -7.50 8.63 -3.63
N GLN A 10 -7.92 9.49 -4.57
CA GLN A 10 -7.00 10.23 -5.46
C GLN A 10 -5.96 11.06 -4.69
N TRP A 11 -6.38 11.73 -3.62
CA TRP A 11 -5.47 12.52 -2.76
C TRP A 11 -4.33 11.69 -2.16
N ALA A 12 -4.56 10.39 -1.90
CA ALA A 12 -3.54 9.49 -1.37
C ALA A 12 -2.56 9.06 -2.45
N LYS A 13 -3.04 8.84 -3.69
CA LYS A 13 -2.18 8.60 -4.86
C LYS A 13 -1.28 9.80 -5.12
N ASP A 14 -1.84 11.01 -5.08
CA ASP A 14 -1.11 12.25 -5.32
C ASP A 14 -0.01 12.44 -4.26
N ALA A 15 -0.33 12.23 -2.98
CA ALA A 15 0.65 12.29 -1.90
C ALA A 15 1.79 11.25 -2.04
N LEU A 16 1.51 10.07 -2.62
CA LEU A 16 2.54 9.08 -2.92
C LEU A 16 3.44 9.52 -4.09
N ARG A 17 2.85 10.09 -5.16
CA ARG A 17 3.63 10.60 -6.29
C ARG A 17 4.50 11.80 -5.93
N GLU A 18 4.01 12.71 -5.11
CA GLU A 18 4.80 13.86 -4.59
C GLU A 18 6.05 13.41 -3.82
N ARG A 19 6.02 12.20 -3.25
CA ARG A 19 7.15 11.57 -2.55
C ARG A 19 8.04 10.73 -3.46
N GLY A 20 7.76 10.67 -4.76
CA GLY A 20 8.51 9.92 -5.76
C GLY A 20 8.14 8.43 -5.87
N TYR A 21 6.99 8.01 -5.32
CA TYR A 21 6.52 6.64 -5.49
C TYR A 21 5.74 6.49 -6.81
N GLU A 22 6.22 5.62 -7.70
CA GLU A 22 5.59 5.33 -8.99
C GLU A 22 4.89 3.96 -9.03
N SER A 23 5.47 2.98 -8.33
CA SER A 23 4.97 1.61 -8.28
C SER A 23 5.23 0.95 -6.93
N LEU A 24 4.43 -0.07 -6.63
CA LEU A 24 4.63 -0.94 -5.49
C LEU A 24 5.73 -1.97 -5.76
N TYR A 25 6.54 -2.26 -4.74
CA TYR A 25 7.43 -3.41 -4.75
C TYR A 25 6.62 -4.72 -4.74
N PRO A 26 7.16 -5.83 -5.29
CA PRO A 26 6.42 -7.09 -5.41
C PRO A 26 5.74 -7.58 -4.11
N PRO A 27 6.38 -7.48 -2.92
CA PRO A 27 5.72 -7.84 -1.67
C PRO A 27 4.51 -6.95 -1.30
N GLN A 28 4.56 -5.67 -1.64
CA GLN A 28 3.49 -4.70 -1.37
C GLN A 28 2.31 -4.93 -2.30
N GLU A 29 2.58 -5.18 -3.58
CA GLU A 29 1.56 -5.58 -4.56
C GLU A 29 0.83 -6.85 -4.11
N GLU A 30 1.57 -7.85 -3.62
CA GLU A 30 0.99 -9.07 -3.08
C GLU A 30 0.09 -8.79 -1.85
N ALA A 31 0.46 -7.86 -0.98
CA ALA A 31 -0.39 -7.43 0.14
C ALA A 31 -1.70 -6.76 -0.33
N VAL A 32 -1.63 -5.94 -1.39
CA VAL A 32 -2.82 -5.34 -2.03
C VAL A 32 -3.72 -6.41 -2.64
N ARG A 33 -3.16 -7.38 -3.37
CA ARG A 33 -3.91 -8.53 -3.92
C ARG A 33 -4.56 -9.38 -2.83
N ARG A 34 -3.90 -9.49 -1.66
CA ARG A 34 -4.46 -10.10 -0.44
C ARG A 34 -5.46 -9.20 0.29
N GLY A 35 -5.86 -8.07 -0.31
CA GLY A 35 -6.92 -7.17 0.13
C GLY A 35 -6.64 -6.43 1.42
N VAL A 36 -5.38 -6.02 1.65
CA VAL A 36 -5.03 -5.12 2.75
C VAL A 36 -5.79 -3.80 2.68
N LEU A 37 -6.11 -3.33 1.47
CA LEU A 37 -6.89 -2.10 1.24
C LEU A 37 -8.36 -2.25 1.67
N GLY A 38 -8.89 -3.47 1.72
CA GLY A 38 -10.27 -3.76 2.13
C GLY A 38 -10.48 -3.88 3.65
N GLY A 39 -9.56 -3.34 4.46
CA GLY A 39 -9.65 -3.41 5.92
C GLY A 39 -9.26 -4.77 6.52
N ARG A 40 -8.68 -5.68 5.73
CA ARG A 40 -8.09 -6.91 6.25
C ARG A 40 -6.75 -6.60 6.91
N SER A 41 -6.61 -7.00 8.18
CA SER A 41 -5.33 -6.89 8.88
C SER A 41 -4.32 -7.86 8.25
N LEU A 42 -3.31 -7.33 7.58
CA LEU A 42 -2.17 -8.08 7.05
C LEU A 42 -0.90 -7.62 7.76
N VAL A 43 -0.18 -8.55 8.37
CA VAL A 43 1.19 -8.33 8.83
C VAL A 43 2.10 -8.69 7.66
N ALA A 44 2.46 -7.70 6.84
CA ALA A 44 3.49 -7.85 5.83
C ALA A 44 4.84 -7.44 6.46
N GLY A 45 5.68 -8.43 6.77
CA GLY A 45 7.05 -8.18 7.21
C GLY A 45 7.91 -7.84 6.00
N LEU A 46 8.30 -6.58 5.87
CA LEU A 46 9.29 -6.13 4.89
C LEU A 46 10.60 -5.81 5.61
N ARG A 47 11.74 -6.24 5.02
CA ARG A 47 13.08 -6.05 5.60
C ARG A 47 13.49 -4.58 5.55
N GLU A 48 14.48 -4.20 6.37
CA GLU A 48 15.05 -2.85 6.41
C GLU A 48 15.42 -2.37 5.00
N GLY A 49 14.84 -1.24 4.58
CA GLY A 49 14.99 -0.64 3.24
C GLY A 49 13.71 -0.66 2.40
N GLU A 50 12.81 -1.61 2.66
CA GLU A 50 11.50 -1.70 2.01
C GLU A 50 10.43 -1.28 3.02
N GLY A 51 9.95 -0.04 2.93
CA GLY A 51 9.06 0.57 3.93
C GLY A 51 7.95 -0.36 4.43
N VAL A 52 7.78 -0.39 5.77
CA VAL A 52 6.74 -1.20 6.42
C VAL A 52 5.36 -0.62 6.10
N LEU A 53 4.55 -1.36 5.33
CA LEU A 53 3.12 -1.05 5.16
C LEU A 53 2.33 -1.74 6.29
N ALA A 54 2.26 -1.10 7.45
CA ALA A 54 1.39 -1.54 8.54
C ALA A 54 0.01 -0.88 8.40
N VAL A 55 -0.95 -1.59 7.79
CA VAL A 55 -2.35 -1.13 7.74
C VAL A 55 -3.11 -1.73 8.91
N ARG A 56 -3.33 -0.93 9.96
CA ARG A 56 -4.31 -1.26 11.00
C ARG A 56 -5.67 -0.78 10.50
N GLY A 57 -6.53 -1.72 10.11
CA GLY A 57 -7.90 -1.40 9.69
C GLY A 57 -8.66 -0.72 10.84
N ALA A 58 -8.84 0.59 10.75
CA ALA A 58 -9.83 1.28 11.58
C ALA A 58 -11.20 1.03 10.94
N ARG A 59 -12.09 0.34 11.65
CA ARG A 59 -13.52 0.38 11.33
C ARG A 59 -14.00 1.80 11.64
N VAL A 60 -14.59 2.46 10.66
CA VAL A 60 -15.46 3.63 10.88
C VAL A 60 -16.87 3.12 11.09
#